data_AF-A0A0Q6B5K3-F1
#
_entry.id   AF-A0A0Q6B5K3-F1
#
_cell.length_a   1.000
_cell.length_b   1.000
_cell.length_c   1.000
_cell.angle_alpha   90.00
_cell.angle_beta   90.00
_cell.angle_gamma   90.00
#
_symmetry.space_group_name_H-M   'P 1'
#
loop_
_entity.id
_entity.type
_entity.pdbx_description
1 polymer ?
#
loop_
_entity_poly.entity_id
_entity_poly.type
_entity_poly.pdbx_seq_one_letter_code
_entity_poly.pdbx_strand_id
1 'polypeptide(L)'
;MTAQHGPLMFHQSGGCCDGSSPMCYPVGFFRVGAVDVHLGDLHVDGIDPVEVYMSRSQFEYWKYTHLTIDVVPGRGAGFSVESPEGKRFLIRSRMLTDDELRAFGLHEAVAVAPD
;
A
#
# COMPACT_ATOMS: atom_id res chain seq x y z
N MET A 1 -6.28 -16.65 -1.09
CA MET A 1 -7.03 -15.51 -0.51
C MET A 1 -8.18 -15.08 -1.41
N THR A 2 -7.97 -14.63 -2.66
CA THR A 2 -9.06 -14.20 -3.56
C THR A 2 -10.13 -15.27 -3.83
N ALA A 3 -9.73 -16.54 -4.01
CA ALA A 3 -10.66 -17.66 -4.19
C ALA A 3 -11.65 -17.85 -3.02
N GLN A 4 -11.28 -17.39 -1.81
CA GLN A 4 -12.12 -17.51 -0.61
C GLN A 4 -12.89 -16.22 -0.29
N HIS A 5 -12.27 -15.06 -0.55
CA HIS A 5 -12.78 -13.76 -0.11
C HIS A 5 -13.33 -12.88 -1.24
N GLY A 6 -13.22 -13.33 -2.50
CA GLY A 6 -13.54 -12.53 -3.68
C GLY A 6 -12.42 -11.54 -4.04
N PRO A 7 -12.73 -10.52 -4.87
CA PRO A 7 -11.80 -9.44 -5.19
C PRO A 7 -11.29 -8.74 -3.93
N LEU A 8 -10.01 -8.39 -3.92
CA LEU A 8 -9.33 -7.79 -2.77
C LEU A 8 -8.82 -6.39 -3.10
N MET A 9 -8.57 -5.60 -2.06
CA MET A 9 -7.90 -4.31 -2.12
C MET A 9 -6.93 -4.16 -0.93
N PHE A 10 -5.93 -3.30 -1.07
CA PHE A 10 -5.08 -2.87 0.03
C PHE A 10 -5.40 -1.44 0.47
N HIS A 11 -5.30 -1.18 1.77
CA HIS A 11 -5.33 0.18 2.32
C HIS A 11 -4.24 0.41 3.36
N GLN A 12 -3.58 1.56 3.28
CA GLN A 12 -2.54 1.99 4.23
C GLN A 12 -2.88 3.39 4.79
N SER A 13 -3.30 3.48 6.04
CA SER A 13 -3.79 4.75 6.64
C SER A 13 -2.80 5.50 7.53
N GLY A 14 -1.80 4.83 8.12
CA GLY A 14 -0.87 5.44 9.07
C GLY A 14 -1.46 5.60 10.47
N GLY A 15 -1.23 4.65 11.38
CA GLY A 15 -1.82 4.67 12.74
C GLY A 15 -0.99 3.94 13.80
N CYS A 16 -1.15 4.35 15.07
CA CYS A 16 -0.27 4.03 16.20
C CYS A 16 -0.33 2.58 16.73
N CYS A 17 -1.42 1.83 16.50
CA CYS A 17 -1.61 0.52 17.15
C CYS A 17 -1.56 -0.71 16.23
N ASP A 18 -1.30 -0.55 14.94
CA ASP A 18 -1.17 -1.61 13.89
C ASP A 18 -1.07 -0.94 12.50
N GLY A 19 -1.47 0.33 12.42
CA GLY A 19 -1.64 1.12 11.20
C GLY A 19 -0.38 1.52 10.44
N SER A 20 0.75 0.84 10.65
CA SER A 20 1.91 0.90 9.74
C SER A 20 1.94 -0.29 8.76
N SER A 21 1.19 -1.36 9.03
CA SER A 21 1.10 -2.50 8.12
C SER A 21 -0.01 -2.28 7.09
N PRO A 22 0.19 -2.72 5.83
CA PRO A 22 -0.82 -2.59 4.80
C PRO A 22 -1.92 -3.62 5.08
N MET A 23 -3.17 -3.15 5.05
CA MET A 23 -4.33 -3.99 5.34
C MET A 23 -4.94 -4.50 4.04
N CYS A 24 -5.24 -5.79 3.97
CA CYS A 24 -5.93 -6.41 2.85
C CYS A 24 -7.40 -6.66 3.20
N TYR A 25 -8.30 -6.19 2.33
CA TYR A 25 -9.76 -6.27 2.52
C TYR A 25 -10.45 -6.83 1.27
N PRO A 26 -11.62 -7.48 1.40
CA PRO A 26 -12.52 -7.64 0.26
C PRO A 26 -12.95 -6.28 -0.27
N VAL A 27 -13.08 -6.15 -1.59
CA VAL A 27 -13.57 -4.92 -2.22
C VAL A 27 -14.94 -4.54 -1.65
N GLY A 28 -15.10 -3.27 -1.28
CA GLY A 28 -16.32 -2.71 -0.67
C GLY A 28 -16.40 -2.84 0.86
N PHE A 29 -15.48 -3.59 1.50
CA PHE A 29 -15.45 -3.71 2.97
C PHE A 29 -14.81 -2.49 3.64
N PHE A 30 -13.81 -1.90 2.99
CA PHE A 30 -13.23 -0.61 3.36
C PHE A 30 -13.76 0.48 2.41
N ARG A 31 -14.23 1.60 2.96
CA ARG A 31 -14.74 2.71 2.15
C ARG A 31 -13.64 3.72 1.88
N VAL A 32 -13.16 3.74 0.63
CA VAL A 32 -12.26 4.80 0.13
C VAL A 32 -13.02 6.10 -0.10
N GLY A 33 -12.36 7.23 0.15
CA GLY A 33 -12.91 8.57 -0.04
C GLY A 33 -11.90 9.57 -0.58
N ALA A 34 -12.27 10.86 -0.60
CA ALA A 34 -11.41 11.93 -1.14
C ALA A 34 -10.07 12.11 -0.40
N VAL A 35 -9.98 11.58 0.82
CA VAL A 35 -8.78 11.58 1.65
C VAL A 35 -7.85 10.40 1.37
N ASP A 36 -8.23 9.50 0.46
CA ASP A 36 -7.41 8.38 0.03
C ASP A 36 -6.87 8.64 -1.38
N VAL A 37 -5.68 8.10 -1.63
CA VAL A 37 -4.98 8.16 -2.91
C VAL A 37 -4.86 6.74 -3.41
N HIS A 38 -5.34 6.50 -4.64
CA HIS A 38 -5.06 5.27 -5.37
C HIS A 38 -3.62 5.32 -5.86
N LEU A 39 -2.78 4.41 -5.37
CA LEU A 39 -1.37 4.34 -5.73
C LEU A 39 -1.14 3.58 -7.05
N GLY A 40 -2.11 2.76 -7.43
CA GLY A 40 -2.06 1.86 -8.57
C GLY A 40 -2.52 0.46 -8.21
N ASP A 41 -2.36 -0.47 -9.15
CA ASP A 41 -2.88 -1.83 -9.05
C ASP A 41 -1.74 -2.85 -9.03
N LEU A 42 -1.79 -3.76 -8.06
CA LEU A 42 -0.91 -4.92 -8.03
C LEU A 42 -1.42 -5.96 -9.01
N HIS A 43 -0.55 -6.32 -9.96
CA HIS A 43 -0.83 -7.35 -10.94
C HIS A 43 -0.17 -8.65 -10.49
N VAL A 44 -0.99 -9.69 -10.30
CA VAL A 44 -0.54 -11.03 -9.95
C VAL A 44 -1.19 -12.00 -10.92
N ASP A 45 -0.38 -12.83 -11.57
CA ASP A 45 -0.86 -13.77 -12.59
C ASP A 45 -1.98 -14.66 -12.03
N GLY A 46 -3.07 -14.76 -12.79
CA GLY A 46 -4.20 -15.63 -12.48
C GLY A 46 -5.24 -15.04 -11.52
N ILE A 47 -5.14 -13.76 -11.13
CA ILE A 47 -6.19 -13.03 -10.43
C ILE A 47 -6.41 -11.64 -11.04
N ASP A 48 -7.56 -11.03 -10.76
CA ASP A 48 -7.82 -9.64 -11.14
C ASP A 48 -6.85 -8.68 -10.41
N PRO A 49 -6.51 -7.52 -11.01
CA PRO A 49 -5.64 -6.53 -10.37
C PRO A 49 -6.19 -6.11 -9.00
N VAL A 50 -5.28 -5.98 -8.04
CA VAL A 50 -5.61 -5.64 -6.66
C VAL A 50 -5.28 -4.17 -6.43
N GLU A 51 -6.32 -3.36 -6.22
CA GLU A 51 -6.15 -1.92 -6.01
C GLU A 51 -5.42 -1.62 -4.70
N VAL A 52 -4.49 -0.68 -4.72
CA VAL A 52 -3.74 -0.23 -3.53
C VAL A 52 -4.04 1.22 -3.23
N TYR A 53 -4.57 1.45 -2.03
CA TYR A 53 -4.91 2.77 -1.54
C TYR A 53 -4.04 3.16 -0.34
N MET A 54 -3.78 4.46 -0.22
CA MET A 54 -3.09 5.04 0.93
C MET A 54 -3.76 6.33 1.34
N SER A 55 -3.83 6.64 2.64
CA SER A 55 -4.33 7.95 3.08
C SER A 55 -3.46 9.06 2.49
N ARG A 56 -4.08 10.20 2.14
CA ARG A 56 -3.39 11.34 1.52
C ARG A 56 -2.23 11.84 2.38
N SER A 57 -2.42 11.90 3.70
CA SER A 57 -1.34 12.29 4.62
C SER A 57 -0.16 11.33 4.52
N GLN A 58 -0.41 10.02 4.53
CA GLN A 58 0.64 9.02 4.40
C GLN A 58 1.29 9.05 3.03
N PHE A 59 0.52 9.28 1.97
CA PHE A 59 1.02 9.43 0.61
C PHE A 59 2.02 10.57 0.49
N GLU A 60 1.75 11.74 1.07
CA GLU A 60 2.69 12.87 1.02
C GLU A 60 4.07 12.53 1.61
N TYR A 61 4.12 11.65 2.62
CA TYR A 61 5.38 11.18 3.20
C TYR A 61 6.08 10.11 2.35
N TRP A 62 5.34 9.30 1.59
CA TRP A 62 5.89 8.12 0.88
C TRP A 62 5.95 8.27 -0.64
N LYS A 63 5.45 9.37 -1.21
CA LYS A 63 5.39 9.57 -2.68
C LYS A 63 6.74 9.52 -3.39
N TYR A 64 7.84 9.74 -2.67
CA TYR A 64 9.21 9.62 -3.21
C TYR A 64 9.82 8.22 -3.02
N THR A 65 9.02 7.22 -2.67
CA THR A 65 9.48 5.86 -2.41
C THR A 65 8.79 4.83 -3.29
N HIS A 66 9.56 3.82 -3.69
CA HIS A 66 9.01 2.58 -4.23
C HIS A 66 8.53 1.73 -3.07
N LEU A 67 7.27 1.28 -3.12
CA LEU A 67 6.66 0.42 -2.11
C LEU A 67 6.59 -1.01 -2.60
N THR A 68 7.01 -1.94 -1.75
CA THR A 68 6.80 -3.37 -1.93
C THR A 68 5.90 -3.87 -0.82
N ILE A 69 4.77 -4.48 -1.17
CA ILE A 69 3.93 -5.20 -0.22
C ILE A 69 4.44 -6.64 -0.14
N ASP A 70 4.93 -7.02 1.02
CA ASP A 70 5.48 -8.34 1.32
C ASP A 70 4.55 -9.09 2.29
N VAL A 71 4.68 -10.42 2.34
CA VAL A 71 3.92 -11.28 3.26
C VAL A 71 4.88 -12.18 4.04
N VAL A 72 4.77 -12.15 5.37
CA VAL A 72 5.62 -12.94 6.26
C VAL A 72 4.79 -13.70 7.29
N PRO A 73 5.32 -14.79 7.88
CA PRO A 73 4.69 -15.42 9.04
C PRO A 73 4.59 -14.43 10.21
N GLY A 74 3.45 -14.43 10.90
CA GLY A 74 3.26 -13.57 12.06
C GLY A 74 1.79 -13.23 12.32
N ARG A 75 1.55 -12.46 13.39
CA ARG A 75 0.22 -11.94 13.69
C ARG A 75 -0.11 -10.82 12.70
N GLY A 76 -1.08 -11.07 11.82
CA GLY A 76 -1.68 -10.06 10.96
C GLY A 76 -2.49 -9.02 11.74
N ALA A 77 -2.77 -7.91 11.09
CA ALA A 77 -3.52 -6.82 11.70
C ALA A 77 -5.02 -7.15 11.76
N GLY A 78 -5.70 -6.75 12.84
CA GLY A 78 -6.94 -7.39 13.30
C GLY A 78 -8.08 -7.54 12.29
N PHE A 79 -8.18 -6.66 11.29
CA PHE A 79 -9.23 -6.68 10.26
C PHE A 79 -8.78 -7.18 8.89
N SER A 80 -7.51 -7.56 8.75
CA SER A 80 -6.91 -7.98 7.48
C SER A 80 -7.21 -9.45 7.18
N VAL A 81 -7.45 -9.79 5.92
CA VAL A 81 -7.90 -11.14 5.52
C VAL A 81 -6.89 -12.26 5.76
N GLU A 82 -5.59 -11.97 5.83
CA GLU A 82 -4.53 -12.95 6.10
C GLU A 82 -4.38 -13.28 7.59
N SER A 83 -4.96 -12.49 8.49
CA SER A 83 -4.77 -12.61 9.94
C SER A 83 -5.12 -14.01 10.50
N PRO A 84 -6.19 -14.69 10.06
CA PRO A 84 -6.47 -16.06 10.47
C PRO A 84 -5.48 -17.10 9.94
N GLU A 85 -4.67 -16.76 8.93
CA GLU A 85 -3.70 -17.67 8.30
C GLU A 85 -2.33 -17.67 9.02
N GLY A 86 -2.17 -16.92 10.12
CA GLY A 86 -0.88 -16.78 10.81
C GLY A 86 0.17 -16.04 9.97
N LYS A 87 -0.29 -15.17 9.07
CA LYS A 87 0.52 -14.29 8.23
C LYS A 87 0.27 -12.84 8.59
N ARG A 88 1.16 -11.97 8.13
CA ARG A 88 0.99 -10.52 8.14
C ARG A 88 1.57 -9.92 6.86
N PHE A 89 0.93 -8.88 6.35
CA PHE A 89 1.55 -8.05 5.32
C PHE A 89 2.50 -7.01 5.93
N LEU A 90 3.49 -6.59 5.14
CA LEU A 90 4.49 -5.57 5.48
C LEU A 90 4.74 -4.68 4.26
N ILE A 91 4.91 -3.37 4.49
CA ILE A 91 5.51 -2.50 3.47
C ILE A 91 7.02 -2.49 3.67
N ARG A 92 7.75 -2.76 2.60
CA ARG A 92 9.16 -2.40 2.45
C ARG A 92 9.25 -1.21 1.50
N SER A 93 10.19 -0.32 1.74
CA SER A 93 10.42 0.83 0.87
C SER A 93 11.88 1.05 0.55
N ARG A 94 12.09 1.66 -0.61
CA ARG A 94 13.34 2.30 -1.01
C ARG A 94 13.00 3.64 -1.64
N MET A 95 13.96 4.57 -1.66
CA MET A 95 13.80 5.79 -2.45
C MET A 95 13.63 5.44 -3.93
N LEU A 96 12.82 6.24 -4.62
CA LEU A 96 12.75 6.21 -6.08
C LEU A 96 14.11 6.63 -6.65
N THR A 97 14.50 6.04 -7.78
CA THR A 97 15.65 6.48 -8.56
C THR A 97 15.33 7.78 -9.30
N ASP A 98 16.34 8.49 -9.81
CA ASP A 98 16.13 9.70 -10.60
C ASP A 98 15.23 9.47 -11.83
N ASP A 99 15.37 8.33 -12.49
CA ASP A 99 14.54 7.97 -13.64
C ASP A 99 13.09 7.70 -13.23
N GLU A 100 12.88 7.03 -12.09
CA GLU A 100 11.55 6.82 -11.52
C GLU A 100 10.92 8.15 -11.08
N LEU A 101 11.68 9.03 -10.42
CA LEU A 101 11.24 10.38 -10.05
C LEU A 101 10.83 11.19 -11.29
N ARG A 102 11.60 11.12 -12.38
CA ARG A 102 11.23 11.77 -13.65
C ARG A 102 9.96 11.17 -14.26
N ALA A 103 9.83 9.85 -14.27
CA ALA A 103 8.65 9.16 -14.79
C ALA A 103 7.37 9.56 -14.03
N PHE A 104 7.47 9.80 -12.72
CA PHE A 104 6.36 10.25 -11.88
C PHE A 104 6.20 11.78 -11.80
N GLY A 105 7.05 12.56 -12.50
CA GLY A 105 7.01 14.03 -12.43
C GLY A 105 7.39 14.62 -11.07
N LEU A 106 8.14 13.87 -10.26
CA LEU A 106 8.56 14.22 -8.90
C LEU A 106 10.01 14.76 -8.82
N HIS A 107 10.74 14.78 -9.93
CA HIS A 107 12.18 15.10 -9.95
C HIS A 107 12.48 16.56 -9.55
N GLU A 108 11.67 17.53 -9.99
CA GLU A 108 11.90 18.94 -9.69
C GLU A 108 11.67 19.29 -8.21
N ALA A 109 10.87 18.51 -7.50
CA ALA A 109 10.59 18.73 -6.08
C ALA A 109 11.75 18.32 -5.17
N VAL A 110 12.66 17.45 -5.64
CA VAL A 110 13.85 17.01 -4.88
C VAL A 110 15.00 18.00 -5.03
N ALA A 111 15.11 18.70 -6.16
CA ALA A 111 16.18 19.66 -6.44
C ALA A 111 16.13 20.96 -5.61
N VAL A 112 15.06 21.17 -4.83
CA VAL A 112 14.78 22.43 -4.11
C VAL A 112 14.96 22.31 -2.59
N ALA A 113 15.26 21.13 -2.04
CA ALA A 113 15.55 21.00 -0.61
C ALA A 113 17.02 21.40 -0.32
N PRO A 114 17.31 22.53 0.37
CA PRO A 114 18.65 22.80 0.85
C PRO A 114 18.98 21.90 2.05
N ASP A 115 20.25 21.50 2.16
CA ASP A 115 20.83 20.77 3.30
C ASP A 115 20.60 21.48 4.65
#